data_AF-A0A1A2X0S2-F1
#
_entry.id   AF-A0A1A2X0S2-F1
#
_cell.length_a   1.000
_cell.length_b   1.000
_cell.length_c   1.000
_cell.angle_alpha   90.00
_cell.angle_beta   90.00
_cell.angle_gamma   90.00
#
_symmetry.space_group_name_H-M   'P 1'
#
loop_
_entity.id
_entity.type
_entity.pdbx_description
1 polymer ?
#
loop_
_entity_poly.entity_id
_entity_poly.type
_entity_poly.pdbx_seq_one_letter_code
_entity_poly.pdbx_strand_id
1 'polypeptide(L)'
;MTDTDLFTAGENTDSNHASDAVTTDTPDVKTNASAGSLSTMVLPELRALANQAGVKGTSGMRKNELIAAIKEIRGQANGTSAPAAPDTAPADSGKSDQPDTTATEAPAETPAAQGEQNGSTGEAPRRERRGASREAGSPSEDADTQKGGANREADKRQDRQQDTKTDERGGDQGGDQQGQGGQQNRGGSNQQDDDGEGRQGRRGRRFRDRDRRRRGERSGDGADTELREDDVVQPVAGILDVLDNYAFVRTSGYLAGPHDVYVSMNMVRKNGLRRGDAVTGAVRVPRDGEQPNQRQKFNPLVRLDSVNGGSVEEAKKRPDFSKLTPLYPNQRLRLETTPDRLTTRVIDLIMPIGKGQRALIVSPPKAGKTTILQDIANAITKNNPECHLMVVLVDERPEEVTDMTRSVKGEVIASTFDRPPSDHTSVAELAIERAKRLVEQGKDVVVLLDSITRLGRAYNNASPASGRILSGGVDSTALYPPKRFLGAARNIEEGGSLTIIATAMVETGSTGDTVIFEEFKGTGNAELKLDRKISERRVFPAVDVNPSGTRKDELLLSPDEFAIVHKLRRVLSGLDPHQAIDLLMSQLRKTKNNYEFLVQVSKTTPGSMDND
;
A
#
# COMPACT_ATOMS: atom_id res chain seq x y z
N MET A 1 -33.21 -63.68 -6.20
CA MET A 1 -34.06 -62.53 -6.55
C MET A 1 -33.34 -61.30 -6.02
N THR A 2 -32.58 -60.49 -6.76
CA THR A 2 -32.27 -60.30 -8.20
C THR A 2 -31.96 -58.79 -8.25
N ASP A 3 -30.89 -58.22 -8.79
CA ASP A 3 -29.59 -58.70 -9.29
C ASP A 3 -28.61 -57.51 -9.16
N THR A 4 -27.33 -57.80 -8.93
CA THR A 4 -26.14 -57.43 -9.74
C THR A 4 -26.27 -56.11 -10.59
N ASP A 5 -25.35 -55.13 -10.51
CA ASP A 5 -23.93 -55.29 -10.88
C ASP A 5 -22.91 -54.38 -10.16
N LEU A 6 -21.66 -54.87 -10.16
CA LEU A 6 -20.42 -54.25 -9.68
C LEU A 6 -19.41 -54.29 -10.83
N PHE A 7 -18.80 -53.16 -11.21
CA PHE A 7 -17.71 -53.17 -12.21
C PHE A 7 -16.53 -52.27 -11.85
N THR A 8 -15.36 -52.91 -11.70
CA THR A 8 -14.02 -52.30 -11.63
C THR A 8 -12.99 -53.25 -12.27
N ALA A 9 -12.37 -52.82 -13.37
CA ALA A 9 -11.10 -53.29 -13.96
C ALA A 9 -10.84 -52.44 -15.24
N GLY A 10 -9.63 -52.22 -15.76
CA GLY A 10 -8.31 -52.72 -15.35
C GLY A 10 -7.43 -53.01 -16.59
N GLU A 11 -6.61 -52.03 -16.97
CA GLU A 11 -5.33 -52.03 -17.74
C GLU A 11 -4.95 -53.06 -18.86
N ASN A 12 -4.13 -52.55 -19.80
CA ASN A 12 -3.11 -53.23 -20.65
C ASN A 12 -3.58 -54.01 -21.91
N THR A 13 -2.86 -54.04 -23.05
CA THR A 13 -1.50 -53.55 -23.41
C THR A 13 -1.32 -53.35 -24.94
N ASP A 14 -0.36 -52.49 -25.32
CA ASP A 14 0.52 -52.47 -26.52
C ASP A 14 0.05 -52.77 -27.96
N SER A 15 0.38 -51.84 -28.88
CA SER A 15 1.20 -52.15 -30.07
C SER A 15 1.84 -50.92 -30.73
N ASN A 16 3.11 -51.01 -31.11
CA ASN A 16 3.89 -49.99 -31.85
C ASN A 16 3.25 -49.54 -33.17
N HIS A 17 3.46 -48.26 -33.54
CA HIS A 17 3.95 -47.93 -34.89
C HIS A 17 4.76 -46.63 -34.91
N ALA A 18 5.64 -46.53 -35.92
CA ALA A 18 6.77 -45.60 -35.97
C ALA A 18 6.44 -44.17 -36.45
N SER A 19 7.43 -43.31 -36.26
CA SER A 19 7.59 -41.95 -36.77
C SER A 19 7.06 -41.70 -38.19
N ASP A 20 6.35 -40.58 -38.36
CA ASP A 20 6.41 -39.80 -39.58
C ASP A 20 6.39 -38.29 -39.27
N ALA A 21 7.10 -37.50 -40.06
CA ALA A 21 7.35 -36.09 -39.78
C ALA A 21 6.20 -35.19 -40.28
N VAL A 22 5.55 -34.47 -39.38
CA VAL A 22 4.56 -33.45 -39.75
C VAL A 22 5.23 -32.08 -39.91
N THR A 23 5.21 -31.63 -41.15
CA THR A 23 5.66 -30.35 -41.69
C THR A 23 5.35 -29.12 -40.83
N THR A 24 6.32 -28.22 -40.73
CA THR A 24 6.15 -26.84 -40.24
C THR A 24 5.28 -26.03 -41.20
N ASP A 25 3.98 -25.93 -40.90
CA ASP A 25 3.06 -25.10 -41.67
C ASP A 25 3.34 -23.62 -41.39
N THR A 26 3.86 -22.90 -42.39
CA THR A 26 4.25 -21.50 -42.27
C THR A 26 3.16 -20.64 -42.93
N PRO A 27 2.36 -19.86 -42.19
CA PRO A 27 1.35 -19.02 -42.82
C PRO A 27 2.00 -17.87 -43.58
N ASP A 28 1.68 -17.75 -44.87
CA ASP A 28 2.11 -16.64 -45.72
C ASP A 28 1.65 -15.28 -45.15
N VAL A 29 2.59 -14.55 -44.55
CA VAL A 29 2.33 -13.21 -44.01
C VAL A 29 2.29 -12.21 -45.16
N LYS A 30 1.06 -11.93 -45.62
CA LYS A 30 0.80 -10.87 -46.61
C LYS A 30 1.42 -9.54 -46.18
N THR A 31 2.13 -8.92 -47.13
CA THR A 31 2.82 -7.65 -46.98
C THR A 31 1.85 -6.48 -46.84
N ASN A 32 1.45 -6.16 -45.60
CA ASN A 32 1.22 -4.77 -45.10
C ASN A 32 0.75 -4.77 -43.63
N ALA A 33 1.68 -4.92 -42.69
CA ALA A 33 1.43 -4.74 -41.27
C ALA A 33 1.67 -3.28 -40.84
N SER A 34 0.62 -2.60 -40.36
CA SER A 34 0.67 -1.20 -39.92
C SER A 34 1.39 -1.03 -38.56
N ALA A 35 1.71 0.21 -38.19
CA ALA A 35 2.61 0.53 -37.06
C ALA A 35 2.17 -0.01 -35.67
N GLY A 36 0.89 -0.35 -35.48
CA GLY A 36 0.38 -0.99 -34.26
C GLY A 36 0.67 -2.49 -34.15
N SER A 37 0.94 -3.16 -35.27
CA SER A 37 1.17 -4.61 -35.34
C SER A 37 2.56 -5.05 -34.83
N LEU A 38 3.53 -4.13 -34.73
CA LEU A 38 4.89 -4.45 -34.29
C LEU A 38 5.01 -4.54 -32.76
N SER A 39 4.18 -3.79 -32.02
CA SER A 39 4.13 -3.83 -30.55
C SER A 39 3.63 -5.17 -30.00
N THR A 40 2.74 -5.85 -30.73
CA THR A 40 2.10 -7.11 -30.32
C THR A 40 2.92 -8.36 -30.62
N MET A 41 3.90 -8.29 -31.53
CA MET A 41 4.76 -9.43 -31.90
C MET A 41 5.69 -9.88 -30.77
N VAL A 42 6.07 -11.17 -30.81
CA VAL A 42 7.01 -11.79 -29.87
C VAL A 42 8.45 -11.49 -30.29
N LEU A 43 9.39 -11.53 -29.34
CA LEU A 43 10.82 -11.23 -29.60
C LEU A 43 11.45 -12.03 -30.76
N PRO A 44 11.20 -13.35 -30.93
CA PRO A 44 11.71 -14.11 -32.07
C PRO A 44 11.18 -13.61 -33.42
N GLU A 45 9.89 -13.28 -33.50
CA GLU A 45 9.24 -12.76 -34.71
C GLU A 45 9.83 -11.40 -35.09
N LEU A 46 10.03 -10.52 -34.11
CA LEU A 46 10.66 -9.21 -34.32
C LEU A 46 12.12 -9.34 -34.74
N ARG A 47 12.87 -10.34 -34.26
CA ARG A 47 14.23 -10.61 -34.74
C ARG A 47 14.25 -11.15 -36.16
N ALA A 48 13.33 -12.06 -36.50
CA ALA A 48 13.18 -12.57 -37.87
C ALA A 48 12.82 -11.43 -38.85
N LEU A 49 11.87 -10.58 -38.48
CA LEU A 49 11.41 -9.45 -39.30
C LEU A 49 12.45 -8.32 -39.39
N ALA A 50 13.25 -8.10 -38.34
CA ALA A 50 14.41 -7.20 -38.38
C ALA A 50 15.53 -7.73 -39.28
N ASN A 51 15.83 -9.04 -39.23
CA ASN A 51 16.81 -9.67 -40.12
C ASN A 51 16.35 -9.60 -41.59
N GLN A 52 15.07 -9.85 -41.86
CA GLN A 52 14.47 -9.74 -43.19
C GLN A 52 14.47 -8.28 -43.69
N ALA A 53 14.35 -7.30 -42.79
CA ALA A 53 14.51 -5.88 -43.10
C ALA A 53 15.98 -5.42 -43.18
N GLY A 54 16.97 -6.31 -43.02
CA GLY A 54 18.39 -5.98 -43.16
C GLY A 54 19.06 -5.35 -41.93
N VAL A 55 18.40 -5.33 -40.77
CA VAL A 55 18.99 -4.86 -39.50
C VAL A 55 20.13 -5.82 -39.08
N LYS A 56 21.34 -5.29 -38.90
CA LYS A 56 22.49 -6.06 -38.39
C LYS A 56 22.51 -6.04 -36.85
N GLY A 57 22.89 -7.15 -36.21
CA GLY A 57 23.09 -7.22 -34.76
C GLY A 57 21.85 -7.53 -33.90
N THR A 58 20.77 -8.02 -34.49
CA THR A 58 19.46 -8.26 -33.83
C THR A 58 19.48 -9.19 -32.61
N SER A 59 20.50 -10.04 -32.46
CA SER A 59 20.62 -11.00 -31.34
C SER A 59 20.83 -10.32 -29.98
N GLY A 60 21.49 -9.15 -29.94
CA GLY A 60 21.72 -8.39 -28.71
C GLY A 60 20.59 -7.39 -28.37
N MET A 61 19.75 -7.03 -29.35
CA MET A 61 18.77 -5.95 -29.20
C MET A 61 17.55 -6.36 -28.37
N ARG A 62 17.05 -5.39 -27.59
CA ARG A 62 15.80 -5.47 -26.82
C ARG A 62 14.59 -5.23 -27.73
N LYS A 63 13.39 -5.64 -27.27
CA LYS A 63 12.15 -5.57 -28.06
C LYS A 63 11.88 -4.17 -28.66
N ASN A 64 12.11 -3.11 -27.88
CA ASN A 64 11.86 -1.73 -28.31
C ASN A 64 12.89 -1.24 -29.35
N GLU A 65 14.15 -1.65 -29.24
CA GLU A 65 15.24 -1.33 -30.19
C GLU A 65 14.97 -1.99 -31.55
N LEU A 66 14.54 -3.26 -31.55
CA LEU A 66 14.12 -3.96 -32.77
C LEU A 66 12.94 -3.28 -33.46
N ILE A 67 11.92 -2.86 -32.70
CA ILE A 67 10.76 -2.13 -33.25
C ILE A 67 11.17 -0.77 -33.83
N ALA A 68 12.13 -0.08 -33.21
CA ALA A 68 12.66 1.18 -33.74
C ALA A 68 13.42 0.97 -35.06
N ALA A 69 14.38 0.03 -35.09
CA ALA A 69 15.17 -0.27 -36.29
C ALA A 69 14.32 -0.75 -37.48
N ILE A 70 13.29 -1.58 -37.23
CA ILE A 70 12.33 -2.01 -38.26
C ILE A 70 11.56 -0.81 -38.83
N LYS A 71 11.14 0.14 -37.98
CA LYS A 71 10.40 1.34 -38.42
C LYS A 71 11.27 2.30 -39.21
N GLU A 72 12.53 2.45 -38.83
CA GLU A 72 13.49 3.34 -39.51
C GLU A 72 13.75 2.89 -40.95
N ILE A 73 14.07 1.61 -41.16
CA ILE A 73 14.30 1.07 -42.52
C ILE A 73 13.01 1.08 -43.35
N ARG A 74 11.85 0.74 -42.76
CA ARG A 74 10.56 0.84 -43.46
C ARG A 74 10.14 2.29 -43.78
N GLY A 75 10.59 3.26 -43.00
CA GLY A 75 10.38 4.69 -43.28
C GLY A 75 11.15 5.16 -44.51
N GLN A 76 12.38 4.68 -44.71
CA GLN A 76 13.21 5.02 -45.86
C GLN A 76 12.71 4.38 -47.18
N ALA A 77 12.01 3.25 -47.12
CA ALA A 77 11.49 2.55 -48.31
C ALA A 77 10.30 3.24 -48.99
N ASN A 78 9.70 4.28 -48.39
CA ASN A 78 8.41 4.85 -48.79
C ASN A 78 8.48 6.30 -49.29
N GLY A 79 9.64 6.81 -49.71
CA GLY A 79 9.77 8.16 -50.26
C GLY A 79 10.96 8.35 -51.19
N THR A 80 10.69 8.54 -52.49
CA THR A 80 11.72 8.81 -53.50
C THR A 80 11.39 10.07 -54.30
N SER A 81 12.21 11.11 -54.15
CA SER A 81 12.38 12.18 -55.14
C SER A 81 13.70 12.91 -54.88
N ALA A 82 14.59 12.93 -55.87
CA ALA A 82 15.91 13.57 -55.88
C ALA A 82 16.01 14.44 -57.18
N PRO A 83 17.18 14.99 -57.60
CA PRO A 83 18.47 15.23 -56.93
C PRO A 83 19.03 16.67 -57.15
N ALA A 84 20.14 17.02 -56.47
CA ALA A 84 21.16 17.94 -57.01
C ALA A 84 22.52 17.79 -56.27
N ALA A 85 23.62 17.84 -57.02
CA ALA A 85 25.03 17.85 -56.61
C ALA A 85 25.85 18.46 -57.77
N PRO A 86 27.16 18.80 -57.67
CA PRO A 86 28.11 18.57 -56.54
C PRO A 86 28.92 19.83 -56.15
N ASP A 87 29.82 19.75 -55.15
CA ASP A 87 31.28 19.71 -55.42
C ASP A 87 32.19 19.47 -54.19
N THR A 88 33.34 18.84 -54.48
CA THR A 88 34.67 18.78 -53.82
C THR A 88 34.89 18.58 -52.29
N ALA A 89 35.89 17.72 -52.02
CA ALA A 89 36.57 17.45 -50.73
C ALA A 89 38.03 18.02 -50.81
N PRO A 90 39.02 17.78 -49.89
CA PRO A 90 39.06 16.84 -48.74
C PRO A 90 39.82 17.33 -47.46
N ALA A 91 40.17 16.36 -46.58
CA ALA A 91 41.20 16.39 -45.50
C ALA A 91 40.85 17.13 -44.18
N ASP A 92 41.30 16.71 -42.99
CA ASP A 92 41.95 15.47 -42.49
C ASP A 92 41.84 15.40 -40.93
N SER A 93 42.05 14.20 -40.36
CA SER A 93 42.50 13.81 -38.99
C SER A 93 42.03 14.52 -37.69
N GLY A 94 42.08 13.76 -36.58
CA GLY A 94 42.19 14.33 -35.22
C GLY A 94 41.39 13.60 -34.14
N LYS A 95 42.07 13.10 -33.10
CA LYS A 95 41.46 12.50 -31.90
C LYS A 95 41.49 13.47 -30.71
N SER A 96 40.67 13.12 -29.70
CA SER A 96 40.94 13.18 -28.24
C SER A 96 41.12 14.53 -27.52
N ASP A 97 40.20 14.70 -26.56
CA ASP A 97 40.41 15.11 -25.17
C ASP A 97 40.77 16.54 -24.74
N GLN A 98 40.21 16.85 -23.56
CA GLN A 98 40.37 17.97 -22.62
C GLN A 98 41.82 18.20 -22.15
N PRO A 99 42.17 19.29 -21.41
CA PRO A 99 41.36 20.06 -20.42
C PRO A 99 41.47 21.61 -20.61
N ASP A 100 41.16 22.55 -19.69
CA ASP A 100 41.01 22.53 -18.23
C ASP A 100 40.30 23.83 -17.69
N THR A 101 40.19 23.97 -16.36
CA THR A 101 40.06 25.20 -15.53
C THR A 101 38.66 25.84 -15.21
N THR A 102 37.96 25.19 -14.25
CA THR A 102 37.57 25.71 -12.90
C THR A 102 36.60 26.88 -12.56
N ALA A 103 35.65 26.57 -11.65
CA ALA A 103 35.06 27.23 -10.44
C ALA A 103 34.76 28.78 -10.41
N THR A 104 33.86 29.34 -9.57
CA THR A 104 33.30 28.95 -8.24
C THR A 104 31.95 29.67 -7.94
N GLU A 105 31.31 29.33 -6.81
CA GLU A 105 30.40 30.12 -5.94
C GLU A 105 29.00 30.60 -6.38
N ALA A 106 27.98 30.05 -5.70
CA ALA A 106 26.88 30.71 -4.95
C ALA A 106 25.95 31.77 -5.61
N PRO A 107 24.77 32.14 -5.05
CA PRO A 107 24.20 31.77 -3.74
C PRO A 107 22.73 31.28 -3.76
N ALA A 108 22.15 31.05 -2.58
CA ALA A 108 20.71 30.96 -2.37
C ALA A 108 20.30 31.73 -1.09
N GLU A 109 19.34 32.65 -1.22
CA GLU A 109 18.64 33.27 -0.09
C GLU A 109 17.18 32.77 -0.03
N THR A 110 16.62 32.66 1.17
CA THR A 110 15.22 33.03 1.50
C THR A 110 15.07 33.03 3.04
N PRO A 111 14.05 33.70 3.63
CA PRO A 111 14.34 34.54 4.79
C PRO A 111 13.37 34.30 5.97
N ALA A 112 13.44 35.22 6.94
CA ALA A 112 12.34 35.79 7.73
C ALA A 112 12.61 35.76 9.24
N ALA A 113 12.32 36.90 9.86
CA ALA A 113 12.44 37.14 11.29
C ALA A 113 11.08 37.42 11.91
N GLN A 114 10.96 37.16 13.21
CA GLN A 114 10.10 37.89 14.14
C GLN A 114 10.74 37.75 15.53
N GLY A 115 10.61 38.77 16.37
CA GLY A 115 11.20 38.78 17.71
C GLY A 115 10.43 39.66 18.67
N GLU A 116 10.70 39.49 19.97
CA GLU A 116 10.20 40.33 21.05
C GLU A 116 11.28 40.41 22.17
N GLN A 117 11.28 41.51 22.92
CA GLN A 117 12.27 41.81 23.97
C GLN A 117 11.61 41.87 25.35
N ASN A 118 12.30 41.37 26.40
CA ASN A 118 12.53 42.16 27.63
C ASN A 118 13.44 41.49 28.69
N GLY A 119 14.25 42.31 29.37
CA GLY A 119 14.52 42.20 30.83
C GLY A 119 15.39 41.07 31.42
N SER A 120 16.71 41.30 31.46
CA SER A 120 17.65 41.17 32.62
C SER A 120 17.16 40.54 33.96
N THR A 121 17.96 39.79 34.75
CA THR A 121 19.32 40.11 35.28
C THR A 121 20.12 38.89 35.81
N GLY A 122 21.47 38.93 35.74
CA GLY A 122 22.44 38.11 36.52
C GLY A 122 22.63 36.66 36.04
N GLU A 123 23.81 36.01 36.11
CA GLU A 123 25.14 36.38 36.62
C GLU A 123 26.23 35.59 35.84
N ALA A 124 27.50 36.05 35.82
CA ALA A 124 28.63 35.45 35.08
C ALA A 124 29.43 34.46 35.99
N PRO A 125 30.56 33.79 35.60
CA PRO A 125 31.50 34.13 34.53
C PRO A 125 32.06 32.96 33.66
N ARG A 126 32.73 33.33 32.55
CA ARG A 126 33.64 32.44 31.80
C ARG A 126 34.85 33.28 31.34
N ARG A 127 36.08 32.78 31.52
CA ARG A 127 37.32 33.51 31.16
C ARG A 127 38.21 32.69 30.22
N GLU A 128 38.98 33.42 29.41
CA GLU A 128 39.75 32.93 28.27
C GLU A 128 40.99 32.10 28.63
N ARG A 129 41.41 31.21 27.72
CA ARG A 129 42.68 31.26 26.94
C ARG A 129 42.74 30.02 26.03
N ARG A 130 42.94 30.11 24.71
CA ARG A 130 44.15 30.45 23.93
C ARG A 130 45.34 29.48 24.12
N GLY A 131 45.54 28.60 23.12
CA GLY A 131 46.83 28.51 22.42
C GLY A 131 47.68 27.23 22.50
N ALA A 132 48.00 26.70 21.30
CA ALA A 132 49.31 26.13 20.90
C ALA A 132 49.80 24.74 21.40
N SER A 133 49.43 23.71 20.63
CA SER A 133 50.31 22.89 19.75
C SER A 133 51.62 22.17 20.22
N ARG A 134 51.75 20.92 19.71
CA ARG A 134 52.95 20.13 19.29
C ARG A 134 53.63 19.09 20.23
N GLU A 135 53.40 17.83 19.83
CA GLU A 135 54.36 16.76 19.45
C GLU A 135 55.44 16.14 20.38
N ALA A 136 55.43 14.79 20.31
CA ALA A 136 56.55 13.82 20.30
C ALA A 136 57.30 13.44 21.60
N GLY A 137 57.50 12.12 21.78
CA GLY A 137 58.51 11.54 22.69
C GLY A 137 58.11 10.24 23.41
N SER A 138 58.52 9.08 22.89
CA SER A 138 58.56 7.76 23.57
C SER A 138 59.87 7.58 24.38
N PRO A 139 59.97 6.65 25.37
CA PRO A 139 60.04 5.18 25.18
C PRO A 139 59.05 4.42 26.15
N SER A 140 59.15 3.13 26.57
CA SER A 140 60.18 2.06 26.50
C SER A 140 59.59 0.63 26.55
N GLU A 141 60.51 -0.35 26.63
CA GLU A 141 60.43 -1.82 26.79
C GLU A 141 59.68 -2.30 28.08
N ASP A 142 59.17 -3.54 28.22
CA ASP A 142 59.93 -4.82 28.12
C ASP A 142 59.06 -6.13 28.06
N ALA A 143 59.73 -7.28 27.83
CA ALA A 143 59.37 -8.69 28.17
C ALA A 143 58.39 -9.57 27.32
N ASP A 144 58.92 -10.15 26.25
CA ASP A 144 59.10 -11.62 25.97
C ASP A 144 57.96 -12.67 26.12
N THR A 145 57.77 -13.53 25.09
CA THR A 145 57.94 -15.03 25.15
C THR A 145 57.46 -15.74 23.85
N GLN A 146 58.42 -16.33 23.10
CA GLN A 146 58.41 -17.61 22.31
C GLN A 146 57.08 -18.23 21.78
N LYS A 147 56.92 -18.81 20.56
CA LYS A 147 57.84 -19.69 19.79
C LYS A 147 57.20 -20.20 18.46
N GLY A 148 58.00 -20.30 17.38
CA GLY A 148 57.87 -21.28 16.26
C GLY A 148 56.72 -21.11 15.23
N GLY A 149 56.91 -21.32 13.93
CA GLY A 149 58.16 -21.54 13.18
C GLY A 149 57.95 -22.13 11.77
N ALA A 150 58.67 -21.58 10.78
CA ALA A 150 59.07 -22.18 9.48
C ALA A 150 58.00 -22.64 8.44
N ASN A 151 58.26 -22.72 7.12
CA ASN A 151 59.14 -21.97 6.19
C ASN A 151 58.79 -22.42 4.73
N ARG A 152 59.40 -21.76 3.71
CA ARG A 152 59.42 -22.03 2.23
C ARG A 152 58.29 -21.32 1.44
N GLU A 153 58.57 -20.40 0.50
CA GLU A 153 59.42 -20.46 -0.73
C GLU A 153 58.85 -21.39 -1.82
N ALA A 154 58.77 -21.04 -3.11
CA ALA A 154 58.99 -19.77 -3.84
C ALA A 154 58.37 -19.90 -5.26
N ASP A 155 58.16 -18.81 -6.04
CA ASP A 155 59.04 -18.43 -7.17
C ASP A 155 58.53 -17.22 -8.01
N LYS A 156 59.50 -16.39 -8.45
CA LYS A 156 59.57 -15.43 -9.60
C LYS A 156 58.37 -14.52 -10.02
N ARG A 157 58.51 -13.18 -9.90
CA ARG A 157 59.07 -12.16 -10.86
C ARG A 157 58.05 -11.69 -11.93
N GLN A 158 57.93 -10.41 -12.32
CA GLN A 158 58.75 -9.21 -12.04
C GLN A 158 57.95 -7.90 -12.29
N ASP A 159 58.18 -6.86 -11.45
CA ASP A 159 58.45 -5.43 -11.76
C ASP A 159 57.55 -4.62 -12.76
N ARG A 160 57.27 -3.31 -12.60
CA ARG A 160 57.87 -2.25 -11.74
C ARG A 160 57.01 -0.95 -11.69
N GLN A 161 57.17 -0.16 -10.61
CA GLN A 161 57.29 1.33 -10.52
C GLN A 161 56.45 2.28 -11.42
N GLN A 162 56.06 3.51 -11.05
CA GLN A 162 55.90 4.31 -9.81
C GLN A 162 55.54 5.75 -10.30
N ASP A 163 54.81 6.54 -9.50
CA ASP A 163 54.91 8.01 -9.31
C ASP A 163 55.51 8.91 -10.43
N THR A 164 54.96 10.07 -10.82
CA THR A 164 54.44 11.19 -9.98
C THR A 164 53.94 12.37 -10.85
N LYS A 165 53.31 13.40 -10.22
CA LYS A 165 53.32 14.86 -10.59
C LYS A 165 52.51 15.35 -11.82
N THR A 166 51.83 16.52 -11.84
CA THR A 166 51.44 17.57 -10.84
C THR A 166 50.23 18.38 -11.40
N ASP A 167 49.64 19.24 -10.55
CA ASP A 167 48.70 20.38 -10.78
C ASP A 167 48.89 21.20 -12.09
N GLU A 168 48.00 22.07 -12.59
CA GLU A 168 47.09 23.08 -12.00
C GLU A 168 45.92 23.38 -13.01
N ARG A 169 44.83 24.13 -12.75
CA ARG A 169 44.59 25.25 -11.81
C ARG A 169 43.11 25.68 -11.73
N GLY A 170 42.77 26.44 -10.68
CA GLY A 170 42.00 27.68 -10.84
C GLY A 170 40.65 27.77 -10.13
N GLY A 171 39.94 28.86 -10.42
CA GLY A 171 38.61 29.18 -9.90
C GLY A 171 38.46 30.64 -9.49
N ASP A 172 37.21 31.09 -9.54
CA ASP A 172 36.53 31.95 -8.56
C ASP A 172 35.98 33.33 -9.01
N GLN A 173 34.78 33.56 -8.47
CA GLN A 173 34.15 34.79 -8.02
C GLN A 173 33.52 35.76 -9.01
N GLY A 174 32.22 35.99 -8.77
CA GLY A 174 31.51 37.20 -9.16
C GLY A 174 31.61 38.30 -8.08
N GLY A 175 31.08 39.48 -8.40
CA GLY A 175 31.07 40.62 -7.49
C GLY A 175 30.22 41.80 -7.97
N ASP A 176 28.99 41.84 -7.46
CA ASP A 176 28.33 43.02 -6.84
C ASP A 176 27.82 44.28 -7.61
N GLN A 177 26.75 44.84 -7.01
CA GLN A 177 26.27 46.24 -6.96
C GLN A 177 25.56 47.01 -8.13
N GLN A 178 24.28 47.29 -7.86
CA GLN A 178 23.53 48.57 -7.95
C GLN A 178 23.58 49.49 -9.20
N GLY A 179 22.37 49.84 -9.71
CA GLY A 179 22.04 51.26 -9.98
C GLY A 179 21.37 51.65 -11.31
N GLN A 180 20.07 51.98 -11.24
CA GLN A 180 19.42 53.14 -11.90
C GLN A 180 19.25 53.20 -13.44
N GLY A 181 18.00 53.32 -13.92
CA GLY A 181 17.65 54.16 -15.10
C GLY A 181 16.77 53.59 -16.23
N GLY A 182 15.61 54.22 -16.49
CA GLY A 182 15.23 54.64 -17.85
C GLY A 182 14.09 53.93 -18.64
N GLN A 183 13.09 54.74 -19.02
CA GLN A 183 12.34 54.74 -20.32
C GLN A 183 11.39 53.55 -20.67
N GLN A 184 10.07 53.75 -20.87
CA GLN A 184 9.28 54.51 -21.88
C GLN A 184 8.91 53.73 -23.16
N ASN A 185 7.64 53.30 -23.28
CA ASN A 185 6.71 53.63 -24.39
C ASN A 185 5.38 52.87 -24.21
N ARG A 186 4.25 53.57 -24.02
CA ARG A 186 3.31 54.06 -25.05
C ARG A 186 2.50 52.96 -25.75
N GLY A 187 1.29 52.74 -25.24
CA GLY A 187 0.20 52.23 -26.07
C GLY A 187 -0.26 53.29 -27.08
N GLY A 188 -0.56 52.86 -28.30
CA GLY A 188 -1.09 53.69 -29.37
C GLY A 188 -2.50 53.25 -29.74
N SER A 189 -3.47 54.16 -29.57
CA SER A 189 -4.80 54.06 -30.15
C SER A 189 -4.74 54.16 -31.68
N ASN A 190 -5.64 53.46 -32.39
CA ASN A 190 -6.08 53.95 -33.69
C ASN A 190 -7.55 53.59 -33.92
N GLN A 191 -8.39 54.62 -34.09
CA GLN A 191 -9.69 54.50 -34.73
C GLN A 191 -9.50 54.44 -36.25
N GLN A 192 -10.40 53.73 -36.92
CA GLN A 192 -10.75 54.04 -38.30
C GLN A 192 -12.19 53.59 -38.55
N ASP A 193 -13.03 54.58 -38.88
CA ASP A 193 -14.41 54.39 -39.29
C ASP A 193 -14.46 53.90 -40.75
N ASP A 194 -15.47 53.11 -41.09
CA ASP A 194 -15.95 52.98 -42.47
C ASP A 194 -17.46 52.73 -42.47
N ASP A 195 -18.22 53.68 -43.03
CA ASP A 195 -19.67 53.67 -43.11
C ASP A 195 -20.13 53.08 -44.46
N GLY A 196 -20.81 51.93 -44.41
CA GLY A 196 -21.33 51.24 -45.60
C GLY A 196 -22.81 50.89 -45.47
N GLU A 197 -23.69 51.64 -46.15
CA GLU A 197 -25.14 51.45 -46.07
C GLU A 197 -25.61 50.11 -46.67
N GLY A 198 -26.44 49.36 -45.93
CA GLY A 198 -26.90 48.01 -46.31
C GLY A 198 -28.31 47.66 -45.81
N ARG A 199 -29.31 48.46 -46.20
CA ARG A 199 -30.70 48.38 -45.71
C ARG A 199 -31.50 47.19 -46.29
N GLN A 200 -31.42 45.99 -45.70
CA GLN A 200 -32.47 44.96 -45.73
C GLN A 200 -32.22 43.77 -44.76
N GLY A 201 -33.27 43.16 -44.20
CA GLY A 201 -33.17 41.82 -43.56
C GLY A 201 -33.45 41.67 -42.05
N ARG A 202 -33.91 42.71 -41.31
CA ARG A 202 -34.20 42.61 -39.86
C ARG A 202 -35.55 41.93 -39.48
N ARG A 203 -35.95 40.86 -40.18
CA ARG A 203 -37.10 39.99 -39.81
C ARG A 203 -36.80 38.52 -40.11
N GLY A 204 -36.19 37.80 -39.16
CA GLY A 204 -35.91 36.35 -39.30
C GLY A 204 -35.21 35.67 -38.12
N ARG A 205 -34.41 36.40 -37.34
CA ARG A 205 -33.60 35.84 -36.22
C ARG A 205 -34.24 36.00 -34.83
N ARG A 206 -35.54 35.72 -34.69
CA ARG A 206 -36.23 35.66 -33.36
C ARG A 206 -37.06 34.39 -33.11
N PHE A 207 -37.26 33.54 -34.11
CA PHE A 207 -37.98 32.27 -33.93
C PHE A 207 -37.03 31.06 -33.71
N ARG A 208 -35.81 31.08 -34.25
CA ARG A 208 -34.88 29.93 -34.16
C ARG A 208 -34.23 29.75 -32.77
N ASP A 209 -34.25 30.77 -31.92
CA ASP A 209 -33.72 30.71 -30.54
C ASP A 209 -34.75 30.28 -29.48
N ARG A 210 -36.04 30.18 -29.83
CA ARG A 210 -37.08 29.67 -28.91
C ARG A 210 -37.18 28.14 -28.95
N ASP A 211 -37.00 27.52 -30.11
CA ASP A 211 -37.00 26.05 -30.24
C ASP A 211 -35.75 25.38 -29.65
N ARG A 212 -34.60 26.07 -29.62
CA ARG A 212 -33.41 25.57 -28.89
C ARG A 212 -33.57 25.57 -27.37
N ARG A 213 -34.44 26.43 -26.82
CA ARG A 213 -34.75 26.45 -25.37
C ARG A 213 -35.82 25.44 -24.95
N ARG A 214 -36.53 24.80 -25.88
CA ARG A 214 -37.48 23.71 -25.61
C ARG A 214 -36.97 22.33 -26.02
N ARG A 215 -35.79 22.27 -26.65
CA ARG A 215 -35.07 21.05 -27.05
C ARG A 215 -33.63 21.04 -26.52
N GLY A 216 -33.45 21.53 -25.29
CA GLY A 216 -32.18 21.56 -24.55
C GLY A 216 -32.13 20.61 -23.35
N GLU A 217 -33.26 20.37 -22.67
CA GLU A 217 -33.38 19.50 -21.47
C GLU A 217 -33.50 18.00 -21.78
N ARG A 218 -32.97 17.56 -22.93
CA ARG A 218 -32.74 16.13 -23.24
C ARG A 218 -31.37 15.95 -23.88
N SER A 219 -30.34 16.29 -23.12
CA SER A 219 -28.96 15.95 -23.47
C SER A 219 -28.10 15.72 -22.24
N GLY A 220 -27.98 14.45 -21.84
CA GLY A 220 -26.70 13.94 -21.32
C GLY A 220 -26.50 13.80 -19.82
N ASP A 221 -27.43 14.21 -18.95
CA ASP A 221 -27.35 13.85 -17.52
C ASP A 221 -28.33 12.71 -17.18
N GLY A 222 -27.92 11.85 -16.26
CA GLY A 222 -28.51 10.53 -16.04
C GLY A 222 -29.98 10.61 -15.63
N ALA A 223 -30.87 10.25 -16.56
CA ALA A 223 -32.25 9.93 -16.21
C ALA A 223 -32.25 8.68 -15.33
N ASP A 224 -32.51 8.86 -14.03
CA ASP A 224 -32.89 7.77 -13.15
C ASP A 224 -34.04 7.01 -13.85
N THR A 225 -33.90 5.69 -13.98
CA THR A 225 -34.85 4.91 -14.78
C THR A 225 -36.18 4.84 -14.05
N GLU A 226 -37.11 5.72 -14.44
CA GLU A 226 -38.46 5.79 -13.86
C GLU A 226 -39.14 4.42 -13.97
N LEU A 227 -39.40 3.84 -12.80
CA LEU A 227 -40.15 2.59 -12.67
C LEU A 227 -41.56 2.76 -13.21
N ARG A 228 -41.94 1.90 -14.17
CA ARG A 228 -43.34 1.74 -14.56
C ARG A 228 -44.01 0.77 -13.60
N GLU A 229 -45.32 0.90 -13.41
CA GLU A 229 -46.09 0.01 -12.52
C GLU A 229 -46.01 -1.47 -12.95
N ASP A 230 -45.77 -1.71 -14.24
CA ASP A 230 -45.59 -3.04 -14.86
C ASP A 230 -44.14 -3.57 -14.84
N ASP A 231 -43.17 -2.86 -14.27
CA ASP A 231 -41.75 -3.29 -14.33
C ASP A 231 -41.43 -4.34 -13.25
N VAL A 232 -40.99 -5.53 -13.70
CA VAL A 232 -40.52 -6.59 -12.80
C VAL A 232 -39.20 -6.18 -12.16
N VAL A 233 -39.22 -6.04 -10.84
CA VAL A 233 -38.06 -5.66 -10.04
C VAL A 233 -37.50 -6.84 -9.26
N GLN A 234 -36.18 -7.01 -9.30
CA GLN A 234 -35.47 -8.00 -8.50
C GLN A 234 -34.80 -7.30 -7.31
N PRO A 235 -34.97 -7.78 -6.07
CA PRO A 235 -34.27 -7.22 -4.92
C PRO A 235 -32.77 -7.50 -5.02
N VAL A 236 -31.95 -6.54 -4.62
CA VAL A 236 -30.49 -6.65 -4.57
C VAL A 236 -29.95 -6.11 -3.25
N ALA A 237 -28.87 -6.70 -2.78
CA ALA A 237 -28.07 -6.22 -1.66
C ALA A 237 -26.58 -6.31 -2.01
N GLY A 238 -25.77 -5.41 -1.46
CA GLY A 238 -24.31 -5.44 -1.62
C GLY A 238 -23.63 -4.18 -1.14
N ILE A 239 -22.32 -4.07 -1.38
CA ILE A 239 -21.51 -2.93 -0.90
C ILE A 239 -21.29 -1.92 -2.03
N LEU A 240 -21.63 -0.66 -1.79
CA LEU A 240 -21.45 0.43 -2.74
C LEU A 240 -19.97 0.81 -2.87
N ASP A 241 -19.42 0.61 -4.06
CA ASP A 241 -18.10 1.04 -4.47
C ASP A 241 -18.24 2.25 -5.40
N VAL A 242 -17.94 3.45 -4.87
CA VAL A 242 -17.98 4.72 -5.61
C VAL A 242 -16.59 5.00 -6.14
N LEU A 243 -16.49 5.15 -7.47
CA LEU A 243 -15.29 5.49 -8.21
C LEU A 243 -15.49 6.87 -8.88
N ASP A 244 -14.46 7.43 -9.51
CA ASP A 244 -14.42 8.85 -9.91
C ASP A 244 -15.63 9.33 -10.74
N ASN A 245 -16.10 8.50 -11.66
CA ASN A 245 -17.14 8.87 -12.63
C ASN A 245 -18.38 7.94 -12.61
N TYR A 246 -18.37 6.89 -11.79
CA TYR A 246 -19.41 5.87 -11.74
C TYR A 246 -19.39 5.13 -10.40
N ALA A 247 -20.51 4.51 -10.04
CA ALA A 247 -20.62 3.69 -8.84
C ALA A 247 -21.25 2.34 -9.14
N PHE A 248 -20.84 1.31 -8.40
CA PHE A 248 -21.39 -0.04 -8.48
C PHE A 248 -21.74 -0.57 -7.10
N VAL A 249 -22.85 -1.30 -6.97
CA VAL A 249 -23.09 -2.19 -5.83
C VAL A 249 -22.41 -3.51 -6.14
N ARG A 250 -21.40 -3.87 -5.35
CA ARG A 250 -20.73 -5.17 -5.41
C ARG A 250 -21.64 -6.23 -4.79
N THR A 251 -22.15 -7.15 -5.60
CA THR A 251 -23.15 -8.15 -5.15
C THR A 251 -22.52 -9.46 -4.71
N SER A 252 -21.34 -9.80 -5.25
CA SER A 252 -20.58 -11.03 -4.93
C SER A 252 -19.49 -10.84 -3.87
N GLY A 253 -19.51 -9.76 -3.09
CA GLY A 253 -18.53 -9.46 -2.05
C GLY A 253 -17.85 -8.10 -2.25
N TYR A 254 -16.52 -8.08 -2.22
CA TYR A 254 -15.70 -6.85 -2.26
C TYR A 254 -14.93 -6.62 -3.58
N LEU A 255 -15.02 -7.56 -4.51
CA LEU A 255 -14.42 -7.48 -5.85
C LEU A 255 -15.49 -7.20 -6.90
N ALA A 256 -15.06 -6.70 -8.06
CA ALA A 256 -15.94 -6.48 -9.21
C ALA A 256 -16.51 -7.80 -9.74
N GLY A 257 -17.83 -7.91 -9.76
CA GLY A 257 -18.58 -9.08 -10.24
C GLY A 257 -19.28 -8.84 -11.59
N PRO A 258 -19.62 -9.90 -12.35
CA PRO A 258 -20.43 -9.78 -13.56
C PRO A 258 -21.90 -9.39 -13.26
N HIS A 259 -22.34 -9.57 -12.01
CA HIS A 259 -23.69 -9.26 -11.51
C HIS A 259 -23.71 -8.00 -10.63
N ASP A 260 -22.71 -7.14 -10.73
CA ASP A 260 -22.69 -5.86 -10.05
C ASP A 260 -23.76 -4.91 -10.61
N VAL A 261 -24.34 -4.09 -9.74
CA VAL A 261 -25.43 -3.19 -10.10
C VAL A 261 -24.90 -1.78 -10.29
N TYR A 262 -25.16 -1.19 -11.45
CA TYR A 262 -24.77 0.19 -11.73
C TYR A 262 -25.64 1.18 -10.92
N VAL A 263 -25.01 2.17 -10.29
CA VAL A 263 -25.71 3.24 -9.55
C VAL A 263 -25.41 4.57 -10.23
N SER A 264 -26.45 5.35 -10.53
CA SER A 264 -26.29 6.68 -11.11
C SER A 264 -25.61 7.62 -10.10
N MET A 265 -24.69 8.47 -10.57
CA MET A 265 -24.06 9.47 -9.69
C MET A 265 -25.08 10.48 -9.13
N ASN A 266 -26.22 10.65 -9.79
CA ASN A 266 -27.33 11.45 -9.29
C ASN A 266 -28.03 10.75 -8.10
N MET A 267 -28.24 9.44 -8.16
CA MET A 267 -28.74 8.65 -7.02
C MET A 267 -27.74 8.65 -5.84
N VAL A 268 -26.44 8.53 -6.10
CA VAL A 268 -25.38 8.64 -5.07
C VAL A 268 -25.46 10.00 -4.34
N ARG A 269 -25.46 11.11 -5.10
CA ARG A 269 -25.49 12.48 -4.55
C ARG A 269 -26.81 12.77 -3.83
N LYS A 270 -27.96 12.48 -4.46
CA LYS A 270 -29.32 12.74 -3.92
C LYS A 270 -29.58 12.02 -2.60
N ASN A 271 -29.01 10.83 -2.44
CA ASN A 271 -29.20 10.00 -1.25
C ASN A 271 -28.04 10.08 -0.23
N GLY A 272 -27.01 10.89 -0.48
CA GLY A 272 -25.87 11.05 0.44
C GLY A 272 -25.03 9.78 0.62
N LEU A 273 -25.01 8.92 -0.40
CA LEU A 273 -24.31 7.63 -0.36
C LEU A 273 -22.80 7.83 -0.47
N ARG A 274 -22.04 6.97 0.21
CA ARG A 274 -20.58 7.00 0.27
C ARG A 274 -20.00 5.59 0.05
N ARG A 275 -18.76 5.51 -0.44
CA ARG A 275 -18.03 4.24 -0.63
C ARG A 275 -18.08 3.41 0.66
N GLY A 276 -18.29 2.10 0.55
CA GLY A 276 -18.44 1.19 1.70
C GLY A 276 -19.86 1.06 2.27
N ASP A 277 -20.85 1.80 1.77
CA ASP A 277 -22.24 1.66 2.23
C ASP A 277 -22.81 0.31 1.80
N ALA A 278 -23.31 -0.50 2.74
CA ALA A 278 -24.18 -1.62 2.38
C ALA A 278 -25.51 -1.04 1.95
N VAL A 279 -25.92 -1.30 0.71
CA VAL A 279 -27.19 -0.82 0.18
C VAL A 279 -28.08 -2.02 -0.13
N THR A 280 -29.36 -1.88 0.16
CA THR A 280 -30.40 -2.77 -0.36
C THR A 280 -31.35 -1.96 -1.21
N GLY A 281 -31.95 -2.60 -2.21
CA GLY A 281 -32.82 -1.93 -3.17
C GLY A 281 -33.31 -2.89 -4.22
N ALA A 282 -33.68 -2.36 -5.37
CA ALA A 282 -34.19 -3.14 -6.47
C ALA A 282 -33.58 -2.73 -7.82
N VAL A 283 -33.35 -3.72 -8.68
CA VAL A 283 -32.98 -3.55 -10.09
C VAL A 283 -34.15 -3.90 -10.99
N ARG A 284 -34.27 -3.23 -12.13
CA ARG A 284 -35.23 -3.65 -13.17
C ARG A 284 -34.66 -4.84 -13.92
N VAL A 285 -35.47 -5.89 -14.06
CA VAL A 285 -35.17 -7.03 -14.94
C VAL A 285 -35.68 -6.69 -16.35
N PRO A 286 -34.89 -6.87 -17.43
CA PRO A 286 -35.39 -6.78 -18.80
C PRO A 286 -36.50 -7.80 -19.04
N ARG A 287 -37.57 -7.41 -19.72
CA ARG A 287 -38.69 -8.34 -20.03
C ARG A 287 -38.27 -9.36 -21.09
N ASP A 288 -38.91 -10.53 -21.11
CA ASP A 288 -38.74 -11.49 -22.21
C ASP A 288 -39.06 -10.83 -23.56
N GLY A 289 -38.06 -10.80 -24.46
CA GLY A 289 -38.13 -10.11 -25.76
C GLY A 289 -37.66 -8.65 -25.77
N GLU A 290 -37.47 -8.00 -24.62
CA GLU A 290 -36.81 -6.70 -24.53
C GLU A 290 -35.28 -6.92 -24.66
N GLN A 291 -34.71 -6.63 -25.84
CA GLN A 291 -33.28 -6.84 -26.06
C GLN A 291 -32.48 -6.06 -25.01
N PRO A 292 -31.59 -6.71 -24.22
CA PRO A 292 -30.73 -6.00 -23.30
C PRO A 292 -29.92 -4.99 -24.11
N ASN A 293 -30.08 -3.72 -23.76
CA ASN A 293 -29.54 -2.60 -24.48
C ASN A 293 -28.01 -2.81 -24.54
N GLN A 294 -27.42 -3.17 -25.70
CA GLN A 294 -26.04 -3.69 -25.78
C GLN A 294 -24.96 -2.74 -25.21
N ARG A 295 -25.33 -1.48 -24.99
CA ARG A 295 -24.54 -0.42 -24.40
C ARG A 295 -24.57 -0.38 -22.86
N GLN A 296 -25.51 -1.06 -22.21
CA GLN A 296 -25.64 -1.18 -20.75
C GLN A 296 -25.21 -2.59 -20.32
N LYS A 297 -23.92 -2.74 -20.00
CA LYS A 297 -23.31 -4.02 -19.57
C LYS A 297 -23.80 -4.50 -18.18
N PHE A 298 -24.37 -3.61 -17.38
CA PHE A 298 -24.79 -3.86 -16.00
C PHE A 298 -26.20 -3.31 -15.76
N ASN A 299 -26.98 -3.99 -14.92
CA ASN A 299 -28.33 -3.56 -14.57
C ASN A 299 -28.28 -2.31 -13.68
N PRO A 300 -29.12 -1.28 -13.92
CA PRO A 300 -29.18 -0.10 -13.07
C PRO A 300 -30.00 -0.35 -11.79
N LEU A 301 -29.56 0.24 -10.68
CA LEU A 301 -30.37 0.38 -9.46
C LEU A 301 -31.51 1.36 -9.73
N VAL A 302 -32.75 0.92 -9.56
CA VAL A 302 -33.95 1.71 -9.83
C VAL A 302 -34.69 2.14 -8.56
N ARG A 303 -34.49 1.41 -7.46
CA ARG A 303 -35.00 1.76 -6.13
C ARG A 303 -33.94 1.49 -5.07
N LEU A 304 -33.84 2.36 -4.07
CA LEU A 304 -32.99 2.22 -2.89
C LEU A 304 -33.90 2.06 -1.67
N ASP A 305 -33.77 0.94 -0.97
CA ASP A 305 -34.70 0.54 0.11
C ASP A 305 -34.08 0.78 1.49
N SER A 306 -32.80 0.47 1.69
CA SER A 306 -32.08 0.76 2.95
C SER A 306 -30.59 1.00 2.75
N VAL A 307 -29.98 1.69 3.72
CA VAL A 307 -28.54 1.99 3.77
C VAL A 307 -27.99 1.58 5.14
N ASN A 308 -27.05 0.64 5.14
CA ASN A 308 -26.44 0.00 6.31
C ASN A 308 -27.47 -0.54 7.32
N GLY A 309 -28.62 -1.03 6.83
CA GLY A 309 -29.73 -1.55 7.63
C GLY A 309 -30.68 -0.49 8.21
N GLY A 310 -30.39 0.79 8.04
CA GLY A 310 -31.26 1.91 8.41
C GLY A 310 -31.93 2.58 7.20
N SER A 311 -32.74 3.61 7.46
CA SER A 311 -33.39 4.37 6.38
C SER A 311 -32.40 5.27 5.63
N VAL A 312 -32.73 5.60 4.38
CA VAL A 312 -31.94 6.51 3.54
C VAL A 312 -31.82 7.90 4.18
N GLU A 313 -32.85 8.37 4.88
CA GLU A 313 -32.86 9.69 5.52
C GLU A 313 -32.01 9.76 6.79
N GLU A 314 -31.82 8.65 7.51
CA GLU A 314 -30.85 8.56 8.61
C GLU A 314 -29.42 8.53 8.09
N ALA A 315 -29.16 7.79 7.00
CA ALA A 315 -27.84 7.70 6.38
C ALA A 315 -27.34 9.06 5.82
N LYS A 316 -28.24 9.98 5.46
CA LYS A 316 -27.90 11.38 5.11
C LYS A 316 -27.46 12.23 6.30
N LYS A 317 -27.94 11.93 7.51
CA LYS A 317 -27.72 12.74 8.73
C LYS A 317 -26.47 12.33 9.52
N ARG A 318 -25.96 11.12 9.31
CA ARG A 318 -24.78 10.62 10.02
C ARG A 318 -23.54 11.50 9.75
N PRO A 319 -22.62 11.63 10.73
CA PRO A 319 -21.40 12.41 10.57
C PRO A 319 -20.47 11.84 9.49
N ASP A 320 -19.41 12.61 9.17
CA ASP A 320 -18.31 12.13 8.36
C ASP A 320 -17.18 11.63 9.26
N PHE A 321 -16.69 10.41 9.03
CA PHE A 321 -15.60 9.80 9.80
C PHE A 321 -14.35 10.70 9.93
N SER A 322 -14.07 11.54 8.93
CA SER A 322 -12.95 12.47 8.95
C SER A 322 -13.12 13.66 9.91
N LYS A 323 -14.36 13.96 10.34
CA LYS A 323 -14.71 15.07 11.23
C LYS A 323 -14.92 14.66 12.69
N LEU A 324 -14.96 13.35 12.96
CA LEU A 324 -15.18 12.78 14.28
C LEU A 324 -13.91 12.91 15.16
N THR A 325 -14.10 13.19 16.46
CA THR A 325 -13.00 13.53 17.38
C THR A 325 -12.21 12.26 17.78
N PRO A 326 -10.92 12.13 17.42
CA PRO A 326 -10.13 10.94 17.73
C PRO A 326 -9.61 10.96 19.17
N LEU A 327 -9.92 9.91 19.92
CA LEU A 327 -9.41 9.69 21.29
C LEU A 327 -8.44 8.52 21.38
N TYR A 328 -7.75 8.44 22.52
CA TYR A 328 -7.09 7.19 22.91
C TYR A 328 -8.14 6.13 23.27
N PRO A 329 -7.85 4.84 23.05
CA PRO A 329 -8.68 3.74 23.56
C PRO A 329 -8.81 3.82 25.09
N ASN A 330 -10.04 3.78 25.59
CA ASN A 330 -10.40 3.85 27.01
C ASN A 330 -11.36 2.72 27.45
N GLN A 331 -11.80 1.88 26.52
CA GLN A 331 -12.55 0.65 26.78
C GLN A 331 -11.73 -0.54 26.28
N ARG A 332 -11.51 -1.53 27.14
CA ARG A 332 -10.70 -2.72 26.83
C ARG A 332 -11.51 -3.81 26.14
N LEU A 333 -10.96 -4.36 25.06
CA LEU A 333 -11.39 -5.63 24.48
C LEU A 333 -10.70 -6.76 25.26
N ARG A 334 -11.40 -7.37 26.22
CA ARG A 334 -10.86 -8.48 27.01
C ARG A 334 -10.78 -9.73 26.14
N LEU A 335 -9.60 -10.34 26.05
CA LEU A 335 -9.36 -11.50 25.20
C LEU A 335 -9.43 -12.83 25.97
N GLU A 336 -9.18 -12.84 27.27
CA GLU A 336 -9.27 -14.03 28.12
C GLU A 336 -10.64 -14.71 27.97
N THR A 337 -10.65 -15.99 27.59
CA THR A 337 -11.89 -16.74 27.27
C THR A 337 -12.08 -18.00 28.11
N THR A 338 -11.08 -18.87 28.18
CA THR A 338 -11.07 -20.12 28.97
C THR A 338 -9.67 -20.35 29.55
N PRO A 339 -9.52 -21.11 30.65
CA PRO A 339 -8.24 -21.24 31.35
C PRO A 339 -7.11 -21.83 30.48
N ASP A 340 -7.47 -22.70 29.54
CA ASP A 340 -6.59 -23.37 28.58
C ASP A 340 -6.10 -22.46 27.43
N ARG A 341 -6.80 -21.36 27.13
CA ARG A 341 -6.48 -20.43 26.03
C ARG A 341 -5.41 -19.43 26.45
N LEU A 342 -4.24 -19.97 26.82
CA LEU A 342 -3.09 -19.21 27.32
C LEU A 342 -2.63 -18.09 26.36
N THR A 343 -2.78 -18.25 25.04
CA THR A 343 -2.55 -17.18 24.05
C THR A 343 -3.24 -15.87 24.44
N THR A 344 -4.57 -15.94 24.63
CA THR A 344 -5.39 -14.78 24.94
C THR A 344 -5.05 -14.18 26.30
N ARG A 345 -4.80 -15.04 27.30
CA ARG A 345 -4.40 -14.64 28.65
C ARG A 345 -3.05 -13.91 28.68
N VAL A 346 -2.06 -14.36 27.90
CA VAL A 346 -0.76 -13.70 27.75
C VAL A 346 -0.92 -12.34 27.08
N ILE A 347 -1.69 -12.25 25.98
CA ILE A 347 -1.93 -10.97 25.29
C ILE A 347 -2.61 -9.98 26.25
N ASP A 348 -3.62 -10.40 27.01
CA ASP A 348 -4.31 -9.53 27.97
C ASP A 348 -3.41 -8.98 29.10
N LEU A 349 -2.28 -9.63 29.39
CA LEU A 349 -1.33 -9.18 30.42
C LEU A 349 -0.17 -8.36 29.84
N ILE A 350 0.25 -8.64 28.60
CA ILE A 350 1.44 -8.03 27.99
C ILE A 350 1.06 -6.93 26.99
N MET A 351 0.01 -7.09 26.21
CA MET A 351 -0.48 -6.08 25.25
C MET A 351 -2.02 -5.96 25.34
N PRO A 352 -2.55 -5.28 26.38
CA PRO A 352 -3.99 -5.00 26.47
C PRO A 352 -4.47 -4.25 25.22
N ILE A 353 -5.55 -4.74 24.59
CA ILE A 353 -6.12 -4.12 23.37
C ILE A 353 -7.36 -3.33 23.75
N GLY A 354 -7.45 -2.09 23.26
CA GLY A 354 -8.64 -1.25 23.41
C GLY A 354 -9.53 -1.17 22.17
N LYS A 355 -10.76 -0.72 22.40
CA LYS A 355 -11.67 -0.20 21.36
C LYS A 355 -11.02 1.05 20.74
N GLY A 356 -10.67 0.98 19.46
CA GLY A 356 -9.92 2.01 18.74
C GLY A 356 -8.41 1.77 18.60
N GLN A 357 -7.89 0.59 18.95
CA GLN A 357 -6.44 0.32 18.91
C GLN A 357 -5.89 0.24 17.48
N ARG A 358 -4.65 0.70 17.29
CA ARG A 358 -3.79 0.43 16.10
C ARG A 358 -2.69 -0.54 16.49
N ALA A 359 -3.02 -1.83 16.49
CA ALA A 359 -2.13 -2.90 16.92
C ALA A 359 -1.39 -3.54 15.74
N LEU A 360 -0.10 -3.85 15.95
CA LEU A 360 0.74 -4.62 15.03
C LEU A 360 1.16 -5.94 15.67
N ILE A 361 0.86 -7.07 15.03
CA ILE A 361 1.41 -8.38 15.38
C ILE A 361 2.66 -8.60 14.52
N VAL A 362 3.82 -8.35 15.09
CA VAL A 362 5.12 -8.41 14.42
C VAL A 362 5.62 -9.83 14.46
N SER A 363 5.54 -10.54 13.33
CA SER A 363 5.78 -11.98 13.26
C SER A 363 6.83 -12.32 12.20
N PRO A 364 7.89 -13.07 12.54
CA PRO A 364 8.64 -13.80 11.54
C PRO A 364 7.79 -14.95 10.96
N PRO A 365 8.15 -15.49 9.78
CA PRO A 365 7.46 -16.64 9.20
C PRO A 365 7.43 -17.83 10.17
N LYS A 366 6.31 -18.58 10.17
CA LYS A 366 6.06 -19.78 11.00
C LYS A 366 5.98 -19.56 12.53
N ALA A 367 6.03 -18.34 13.04
CA ALA A 367 5.96 -18.08 14.49
C ALA A 367 4.54 -18.19 15.13
N GLY A 368 3.51 -18.56 14.36
CA GLY A 368 2.14 -18.74 14.88
C GLY A 368 1.17 -17.57 14.65
N LYS A 369 1.52 -16.60 13.78
CA LYS A 369 0.67 -15.49 13.28
C LYS A 369 -0.82 -15.84 13.19
N THR A 370 -1.15 -16.82 12.35
CA THR A 370 -2.53 -17.18 12.00
C THR A 370 -3.31 -17.70 13.22
N THR A 371 -2.69 -18.53 14.05
CA THR A 371 -3.30 -19.05 15.29
C THR A 371 -3.59 -17.93 16.29
N ILE A 372 -2.68 -16.96 16.45
CA ILE A 372 -2.90 -15.80 17.31
C ILE A 372 -4.05 -14.93 16.78
N LEU A 373 -4.11 -14.71 15.47
CA LEU A 373 -5.19 -13.92 14.84
C LEU A 373 -6.56 -14.61 15.03
N GLN A 374 -6.61 -15.94 14.90
CA GLN A 374 -7.81 -16.76 15.18
C GLN A 374 -8.21 -16.76 16.66
N ASP A 375 -7.26 -16.87 17.59
CA ASP A 375 -7.52 -16.79 19.03
C ASP A 375 -8.10 -15.41 19.41
N ILE A 376 -7.55 -14.32 18.86
CA ILE A 376 -8.07 -12.96 19.02
C ILE A 376 -9.49 -12.84 18.44
N ALA A 377 -9.71 -13.30 17.22
CA ALA A 377 -11.00 -13.25 16.54
C ALA A 377 -12.11 -13.95 17.33
N ASN A 378 -11.83 -15.17 17.80
CA ASN A 378 -12.77 -15.95 18.60
C ASN A 378 -12.99 -15.35 19.99
N ALA A 379 -11.96 -14.77 20.60
CA ALA A 379 -12.09 -14.05 21.86
C ALA A 379 -13.01 -12.83 21.74
N ILE A 380 -12.80 -11.99 20.72
CA ILE A 380 -13.64 -10.81 20.48
C ILE A 380 -15.09 -11.23 20.21
N THR A 381 -15.33 -12.25 19.37
CA THR A 381 -16.69 -12.75 19.11
C THR A 381 -17.38 -13.27 20.39
N LYS A 382 -16.63 -13.87 21.32
CA LYS A 382 -17.17 -14.43 22.58
C LYS A 382 -17.41 -13.36 23.64
N ASN A 383 -16.48 -12.44 23.83
CA ASN A 383 -16.44 -11.50 24.94
C ASN A 383 -17.01 -10.12 24.59
N ASN A 384 -16.95 -9.74 23.31
CA ASN A 384 -17.45 -8.48 22.75
C ASN A 384 -18.34 -8.73 21.51
N PRO A 385 -19.47 -9.46 21.65
CA PRO A 385 -20.36 -9.76 20.52
C PRO A 385 -21.06 -8.52 19.94
N GLU A 386 -20.97 -7.35 20.59
CA GLU A 386 -21.40 -6.07 20.05
C GLU A 386 -20.47 -5.50 18.97
N CYS A 387 -19.21 -5.96 18.92
CA CYS A 387 -18.23 -5.51 17.93
C CYS A 387 -18.47 -6.18 16.57
N HIS A 388 -18.54 -5.38 15.51
CA HIS A 388 -18.59 -5.88 14.14
C HIS A 388 -17.19 -6.35 13.71
N LEU A 389 -16.97 -7.66 13.74
CA LEU A 389 -15.69 -8.29 13.40
C LEU A 389 -15.56 -8.50 11.88
N MET A 390 -14.53 -7.89 11.30
CA MET A 390 -14.13 -8.04 9.91
C MET A 390 -12.73 -8.67 9.85
N VAL A 391 -12.51 -9.63 8.96
CA VAL A 391 -11.19 -10.24 8.72
C VAL A 391 -10.81 -9.99 7.27
N VAL A 392 -9.74 -9.24 7.02
CA VAL A 392 -9.27 -8.85 5.70
C VAL A 392 -7.99 -9.61 5.38
N LEU A 393 -8.06 -10.54 4.44
CA LEU A 393 -6.95 -11.40 4.02
C LEU A 393 -6.47 -10.98 2.63
N VAL A 394 -5.18 -10.65 2.50
CA VAL A 394 -4.61 -10.04 1.30
C VAL A 394 -3.35 -10.79 0.89
N ASP A 395 -3.30 -11.28 -0.35
CA ASP A 395 -2.18 -12.06 -0.91
C ASP A 395 -1.85 -13.30 -0.06
N GLU A 396 -2.87 -13.88 0.58
CA GLU A 396 -2.74 -15.09 1.40
C GLU A 396 -3.29 -16.33 0.67
N ARG A 397 -2.97 -17.51 1.19
CA ARG A 397 -3.25 -18.78 0.53
C ARG A 397 -4.72 -19.20 0.61
N PRO A 398 -5.31 -19.81 -0.44
CA PRO A 398 -6.70 -20.28 -0.43
C PRO A 398 -7.04 -21.22 0.73
N GLU A 399 -6.11 -22.08 1.16
CA GLU A 399 -6.29 -22.96 2.30
C GLU A 399 -6.36 -22.18 3.64
N GLU A 400 -5.55 -21.14 3.81
CA GLU A 400 -5.56 -20.28 5.01
C GLU A 400 -6.83 -19.39 5.04
N VAL A 401 -7.27 -18.90 3.88
CA VAL A 401 -8.57 -18.21 3.73
C VAL A 401 -9.74 -19.13 4.11
N THR A 402 -9.71 -20.38 3.65
CA THR A 402 -10.75 -21.38 3.96
C THR A 402 -10.79 -21.72 5.45
N ASP A 403 -9.61 -21.91 6.08
CA ASP A 403 -9.50 -22.17 7.51
C ASP A 403 -10.03 -20.99 8.34
N MET A 404 -9.60 -19.76 8.03
CA MET A 404 -10.09 -18.56 8.70
C MET A 404 -11.61 -18.39 8.56
N THR A 405 -12.17 -18.64 7.37
CA THR A 405 -13.61 -18.55 7.08
C THR A 405 -14.44 -19.57 7.89
N ARG A 406 -13.87 -20.75 8.18
CA ARG A 406 -14.55 -21.78 8.98
C ARG A 406 -14.34 -21.61 10.49
N SER A 407 -13.20 -21.05 10.88
CA SER A 407 -12.76 -20.95 12.28
C SER A 407 -13.14 -19.63 12.97
N VAL A 408 -13.57 -18.60 12.22
CA VAL A 408 -13.94 -17.28 12.76
C VAL A 408 -15.40 -16.92 12.44
N LYS A 409 -16.12 -16.48 13.46
CA LYS A 409 -17.49 -15.92 13.33
C LYS A 409 -17.45 -14.42 13.06
N GLY A 410 -17.16 -14.05 11.82
CA GLY A 410 -17.11 -12.64 11.39
C GLY A 410 -17.26 -12.48 9.88
N GLU A 411 -17.21 -11.23 9.42
CA GLU A 411 -17.20 -10.90 7.99
C GLU A 411 -15.80 -11.14 7.41
N VAL A 412 -15.58 -12.31 6.78
CA VAL A 412 -14.29 -12.65 6.16
C VAL A 412 -14.26 -12.17 4.71
N ILE A 413 -13.25 -11.36 4.42
CA ILE A 413 -13.03 -10.63 3.17
C ILE A 413 -11.65 -11.03 2.66
N ALA A 414 -11.55 -11.64 1.49
CA ALA A 414 -10.29 -12.20 1.00
C ALA A 414 -9.98 -11.85 -0.46
N SER A 415 -8.70 -11.62 -0.73
CA SER A 415 -8.09 -11.61 -2.05
C SER A 415 -6.85 -12.49 -2.01
N THR A 416 -6.95 -13.69 -2.55
CA THR A 416 -5.90 -14.73 -2.58
C THR A 416 -4.74 -14.38 -3.50
N PHE A 417 -3.55 -14.95 -3.26
CA PHE A 417 -2.30 -14.61 -3.97
C PHE A 417 -2.31 -14.84 -5.50
N ASP A 418 -3.28 -15.58 -6.03
CA ASP A 418 -3.46 -15.84 -7.46
C ASP A 418 -4.07 -14.64 -8.22
N ARG A 419 -4.52 -13.61 -7.49
CA ARG A 419 -5.11 -12.38 -8.03
C ARG A 419 -4.07 -11.29 -8.28
N PRO A 420 -4.35 -10.33 -9.20
CA PRO A 420 -3.43 -9.23 -9.46
C PRO A 420 -3.35 -8.26 -8.26
N PRO A 421 -2.22 -7.54 -8.06
CA PRO A 421 -2.07 -6.57 -6.98
C PRO A 421 -3.15 -5.48 -6.90
N SER A 422 -3.81 -5.15 -8.02
CA SER A 422 -4.94 -4.21 -8.06
C SER A 422 -6.20 -4.73 -7.35
N ASP A 423 -6.44 -6.05 -7.34
CA ASP A 423 -7.55 -6.68 -6.62
C ASP A 423 -7.32 -6.56 -5.11
N HIS A 424 -6.09 -6.79 -4.67
CA HIS A 424 -5.67 -6.68 -3.27
C HIS A 424 -5.90 -5.27 -2.70
N THR A 425 -5.47 -4.23 -3.43
CA THR A 425 -5.66 -2.84 -2.99
C THR A 425 -7.14 -2.45 -3.02
N SER A 426 -7.88 -2.82 -4.07
CA SER A 426 -9.31 -2.52 -4.20
C SER A 426 -10.15 -3.13 -3.06
N VAL A 427 -9.88 -4.38 -2.70
CA VAL A 427 -10.56 -5.07 -1.59
C VAL A 427 -10.26 -4.40 -0.25
N ALA A 428 -9.00 -4.09 0.03
CA ALA A 428 -8.61 -3.41 1.27
C ALA A 428 -9.26 -2.02 1.39
N GLU A 429 -9.31 -1.25 0.30
CA GLU A 429 -9.96 0.07 0.30
C GLU A 429 -11.47 0.00 0.55
N LEU A 430 -12.16 -0.93 -0.12
CA LEU A 430 -13.60 -1.06 0.07
C LEU A 430 -13.93 -1.61 1.48
N ALA A 431 -13.10 -2.51 2.02
CA ALA A 431 -13.22 -3.00 3.40
C ALA A 431 -13.00 -1.91 4.45
N ILE A 432 -12.00 -1.03 4.29
CA ILE A 432 -11.78 0.05 5.27
C ILE A 432 -12.82 1.16 5.16
N GLU A 433 -13.33 1.46 3.96
CA GLU A 433 -14.45 2.39 3.82
C GLU A 433 -15.74 1.80 4.43
N ARG A 434 -16.01 0.50 4.23
CA ARG A 434 -17.11 -0.23 4.91
C ARG A 434 -17.02 -0.08 6.43
N ALA A 435 -15.83 -0.32 7.01
CA ALA A 435 -15.61 -0.17 8.44
C ALA A 435 -15.92 1.27 8.93
N LYS A 436 -15.47 2.31 8.19
CA LYS A 436 -15.79 3.71 8.51
C LYS A 436 -17.30 4.00 8.48
N ARG A 437 -18.03 3.49 7.48
CA ARG A 437 -19.49 3.70 7.37
C ARG A 437 -20.26 3.09 8.55
N LEU A 438 -19.77 1.99 9.12
CA LEU A 438 -20.34 1.36 10.32
C LEU A 438 -20.02 2.18 11.59
N VAL A 439 -18.80 2.70 11.71
CA VAL A 439 -18.37 3.55 12.84
C VAL A 439 -19.12 4.90 12.88
N GLU A 440 -19.41 5.47 11.72
CA GLU A 440 -20.30 6.65 11.57
C GLU A 440 -21.73 6.41 12.07
N GLN A 441 -22.13 5.16 12.30
CA GLN A 441 -23.41 4.78 12.91
C GLN A 441 -23.30 4.42 14.40
N GLY A 442 -22.16 4.71 15.05
CA GLY A 442 -21.95 4.41 16.47
C GLY A 442 -21.52 2.97 16.76
N LYS A 443 -21.16 2.16 15.76
CA LYS A 443 -20.73 0.77 15.96
C LYS A 443 -19.24 0.66 16.25
N ASP A 444 -18.88 -0.20 17.18
CA ASP A 444 -17.51 -0.67 17.34
C ASP A 444 -17.18 -1.68 16.23
N VAL A 445 -16.08 -1.44 15.51
CA VAL A 445 -15.63 -2.30 14.41
C VAL A 445 -14.20 -2.75 14.67
N VAL A 446 -13.97 -4.06 14.54
CA VAL A 446 -12.63 -4.64 14.62
C VAL A 446 -12.25 -5.21 13.27
N VAL A 447 -11.16 -4.70 12.69
CA VAL A 447 -10.58 -5.21 11.45
C VAL A 447 -9.30 -5.98 11.77
N LEU A 448 -9.31 -7.28 11.49
CA LEU A 448 -8.12 -8.13 11.54
C LEU A 448 -7.51 -8.18 10.14
N LEU A 449 -6.35 -7.56 9.92
CA LEU A 449 -5.68 -7.51 8.62
C LEU A 449 -4.51 -8.50 8.57
N ASP A 450 -4.54 -9.41 7.60
CA ASP A 450 -3.44 -10.32 7.30
C ASP A 450 -3.00 -10.19 5.83
N SER A 451 -1.94 -9.44 5.49
CA SER A 451 -1.02 -8.68 6.36
C SER A 451 -0.79 -7.25 5.85
N ILE A 452 -0.40 -6.31 6.72
CA ILE A 452 -0.05 -4.94 6.30
C ILE A 452 1.19 -4.95 5.40
N THR A 453 2.12 -5.90 5.60
CA THR A 453 3.31 -6.06 4.77
C THR A 453 2.95 -6.48 3.34
N ARG A 454 2.07 -7.47 3.19
CA ARG A 454 1.55 -7.89 1.87
C ARG A 454 0.74 -6.77 1.21
N LEU A 455 -0.08 -6.03 1.96
CA LEU A 455 -0.80 -4.86 1.43
C LEU A 455 0.17 -3.77 0.95
N GLY A 456 1.25 -3.51 1.69
CA GLY A 456 2.33 -2.60 1.27
C GLY A 456 2.99 -3.03 -0.04
N ARG A 457 3.29 -4.33 -0.20
CA ARG A 457 3.78 -4.91 -1.47
C ARG A 457 2.76 -4.76 -2.60
N ALA A 458 1.48 -4.98 -2.34
CA ALA A 458 0.43 -4.82 -3.34
C ALA A 458 0.35 -3.39 -3.86
N TYR A 459 0.35 -2.38 -2.98
CA TYR A 459 0.39 -0.98 -3.41
C TYR A 459 1.68 -0.63 -4.15
N ASN A 460 2.83 -1.15 -3.73
CA ASN A 460 4.11 -0.94 -4.42
C ASN A 460 4.11 -1.49 -5.86
N ASN A 461 3.41 -2.60 -6.08
CA ASN A 461 3.35 -3.27 -7.39
C ASN A 461 2.19 -2.74 -8.28
N ALA A 462 1.14 -2.17 -7.69
CA ALA A 462 -0.02 -1.63 -8.39
C ALA A 462 0.10 -0.13 -8.73
N SER A 463 0.87 0.64 -7.96
CA SER A 463 0.99 2.09 -8.14
C SER A 463 1.95 2.45 -9.29
N PRO A 464 1.69 3.51 -10.07
CA PRO A 464 2.69 4.08 -10.98
C PRO A 464 3.93 4.52 -10.20
N ALA A 465 5.12 4.28 -10.75
CA ALA A 465 6.38 4.65 -10.12
C ALA A 465 6.50 6.18 -9.97
N SER A 466 6.81 6.67 -8.78
CA SER A 466 7.00 8.10 -8.48
C SER A 466 8.36 8.65 -8.91
N GLY A 467 9.29 7.77 -9.26
CA GLY A 467 10.71 8.08 -9.48
C GLY A 467 11.52 8.22 -8.18
N ARG A 468 10.90 8.13 -7.00
CA ARG A 468 11.57 8.19 -5.69
C ARG A 468 11.45 6.84 -4.97
N ILE A 469 12.45 5.99 -5.21
CA ILE A 469 12.55 4.64 -4.67
C ILE A 469 13.44 4.66 -3.41
N LEU A 470 12.90 4.17 -2.30
CA LEU A 470 13.59 3.96 -1.04
C LEU A 470 14.48 2.71 -1.09
N SER A 471 15.35 2.56 -0.10
CA SER A 471 16.12 1.34 0.12
C SER A 471 15.21 0.09 0.08
N GLY A 472 15.67 -0.99 -0.54
CA GLY A 472 14.87 -2.21 -0.69
C GLY A 472 13.83 -2.20 -1.82
N GLY A 473 13.81 -1.18 -2.68
CA GLY A 473 12.97 -1.17 -3.89
C GLY A 473 11.52 -0.74 -3.66
N VAL A 474 11.26 -0.04 -2.55
CA VAL A 474 9.92 0.43 -2.16
C VAL A 474 9.73 1.87 -2.63
N ASP A 475 8.67 2.15 -3.38
CA ASP A 475 8.34 3.50 -3.80
C ASP A 475 7.84 4.34 -2.61
N SER A 476 8.38 5.55 -2.45
CA SER A 476 8.05 6.44 -1.34
C SER A 476 6.56 6.82 -1.25
N THR A 477 5.83 6.79 -2.37
CA THR A 477 4.39 7.10 -2.42
C THR A 477 3.51 5.88 -2.16
N ALA A 478 3.99 4.67 -2.47
CA ALA A 478 3.23 3.43 -2.32
C ALA A 478 2.85 3.09 -0.87
N LEU A 479 3.61 3.60 0.12
CA LEU A 479 3.31 3.38 1.53
C LEU A 479 2.23 4.31 2.10
N TYR A 480 1.84 5.37 1.36
CA TYR A 480 0.86 6.34 1.85
C TYR A 480 -0.55 5.75 2.04
N PRO A 481 -1.13 4.97 1.09
CA PRO A 481 -2.46 4.37 1.31
C PRO A 481 -2.48 3.33 2.45
N PRO A 482 -1.52 2.39 2.58
CA PRO A 482 -1.43 1.52 3.76
C PRO A 482 -1.27 2.26 5.09
N LYS A 483 -0.47 3.33 5.15
CA LYS A 483 -0.38 4.19 6.35
C LYS A 483 -1.74 4.81 6.69
N ARG A 484 -2.52 5.25 5.69
CA ARG A 484 -3.90 5.73 5.89
C ARG A 484 -4.88 4.64 6.29
N PHE A 485 -4.70 3.41 5.82
CA PHE A 485 -5.48 2.24 6.27
C PHE A 485 -5.26 2.03 7.77
N LEU A 486 -4.01 1.82 8.21
CA LEU A 486 -3.69 1.59 9.62
C LEU A 486 -4.03 2.81 10.50
N GLY A 487 -3.74 4.02 10.01
CA GLY A 487 -4.08 5.29 10.65
C GLY A 487 -5.58 5.64 10.67
N ALA A 488 -6.44 4.85 10.02
CA ALA A 488 -7.88 4.99 10.18
C ALA A 488 -8.31 4.59 11.60
N ALA A 489 -7.70 3.56 12.20
CA ALA A 489 -8.09 3.09 13.52
C ALA A 489 -7.87 4.13 14.63
N ARG A 490 -8.93 4.33 15.41
CA ARG A 490 -9.08 5.37 16.45
C ARG A 490 -10.28 5.03 17.33
N ASN A 491 -10.21 5.45 18.59
CA ASN A 491 -11.42 5.60 19.41
C ASN A 491 -12.09 6.93 19.03
N ILE A 492 -13.40 7.06 19.21
CA ILE A 492 -14.14 8.27 18.84
C ILE A 492 -15.03 8.69 20.00
N GLU A 493 -15.12 9.99 20.25
CA GLU A 493 -15.97 10.56 21.30
C GLU A 493 -17.46 10.53 20.94
N GLU A 494 -17.82 10.96 19.73
CA GLU A 494 -19.21 11.11 19.26
C GLU A 494 -19.68 9.94 18.36
N GLY A 495 -19.08 8.75 18.51
CA GLY A 495 -19.31 7.61 17.62
C GLY A 495 -18.89 6.27 18.23
N GLY A 496 -18.72 5.26 17.37
CA GLY A 496 -18.12 3.99 17.77
C GLY A 496 -16.61 3.99 17.57
N SER A 497 -15.94 2.89 17.88
CA SER A 497 -14.49 2.77 17.67
C SER A 497 -14.12 2.00 16.39
N LEU A 498 -12.97 2.34 15.79
CA LEU A 498 -12.33 1.52 14.75
C LEU A 498 -11.04 0.93 15.30
N THR A 499 -11.05 -0.36 15.61
CA THR A 499 -9.84 -1.12 15.96
C THR A 499 -9.26 -1.79 14.71
N ILE A 500 -7.96 -1.67 14.48
CA ILE A 500 -7.23 -2.44 13.47
C ILE A 500 -6.11 -3.21 14.17
N ILE A 501 -6.13 -4.52 14.01
CA ILE A 501 -5.05 -5.43 14.43
C ILE A 501 -4.49 -6.01 13.14
N ALA A 502 -3.31 -5.54 12.75
CA ALA A 502 -2.68 -5.97 11.50
C ALA A 502 -1.43 -6.81 11.79
N THR A 503 -1.24 -7.88 11.03
CA THR A 503 0.01 -8.65 11.07
C THR A 503 1.08 -7.94 10.23
N ALA A 504 2.31 -7.94 10.70
CA ALA A 504 3.48 -7.40 9.99
C ALA A 504 4.57 -8.47 9.93
N MET A 505 5.06 -8.77 8.72
CA MET A 505 6.12 -9.76 8.52
C MET A 505 7.49 -9.12 8.72
N VAL A 506 8.34 -9.76 9.52
CA VAL A 506 9.75 -9.39 9.75
C VAL A 506 10.66 -10.59 9.51
N GLU A 507 11.97 -10.39 9.48
CA GLU A 507 12.98 -11.45 9.29
C GLU A 507 12.78 -12.30 8.01
N THR A 508 12.10 -11.76 6.99
CA THR A 508 11.82 -12.45 5.72
C THR A 508 13.04 -12.56 4.80
N GLY A 509 14.14 -11.88 5.14
CA GLY A 509 15.30 -11.69 4.26
C GLY A 509 15.11 -10.60 3.19
N SER A 510 13.94 -9.97 3.08
CA SER A 510 13.68 -8.89 2.13
C SER A 510 13.90 -7.52 2.78
N THR A 511 14.85 -6.74 2.25
CA THR A 511 15.08 -5.35 2.69
C THR A 511 13.86 -4.45 2.49
N GLY A 512 13.03 -4.73 1.47
CA GLY A 512 11.75 -4.07 1.26
C GLY A 512 10.77 -4.31 2.40
N ASP A 513 10.66 -5.53 2.94
CA ASP A 513 9.79 -5.80 4.10
C ASP A 513 10.25 -5.06 5.35
N THR A 514 11.57 -4.97 5.58
CA THR A 514 12.13 -4.20 6.70
C THR A 514 11.75 -2.72 6.60
N VAL A 515 11.85 -2.10 5.41
CA VAL A 515 11.44 -0.70 5.21
C VAL A 515 9.93 -0.53 5.37
N ILE A 516 9.13 -1.45 4.82
CA ILE A 516 7.67 -1.47 5.01
C ILE A 516 7.30 -1.55 6.50
N PHE A 517 7.98 -2.39 7.27
CA PHE A 517 7.74 -2.56 8.71
C PHE A 517 8.06 -1.30 9.51
N GLU A 518 9.27 -0.74 9.37
CA GLU A 518 9.69 0.45 10.15
C GLU A 518 8.76 1.65 9.87
N GLU A 519 8.28 1.78 8.64
CA GLU A 519 7.33 2.84 8.24
C GLU A 519 5.92 2.68 8.85
N PHE A 520 5.50 1.46 9.21
CA PHE A 520 4.23 1.22 9.94
C PHE A 520 4.39 1.20 11.46
N LYS A 521 5.57 0.82 11.96
CA LYS A 521 5.88 0.80 13.40
C LYS A 521 5.63 2.14 14.09
N GLY A 522 5.96 3.25 13.42
CA GLY A 522 5.65 4.60 13.89
C GLY A 522 4.15 4.98 13.88
N THR A 523 3.32 4.26 13.13
CA THR A 523 1.87 4.50 12.98
C THR A 523 1.03 3.74 14.03
N GLY A 524 1.52 2.56 14.44
CA GLY A 524 0.92 1.74 15.49
C GLY A 524 1.01 2.37 16.89
N ASN A 525 0.10 1.98 17.78
CA ASN A 525 0.15 2.30 19.20
C ASN A 525 0.11 1.07 20.13
N ALA A 526 0.08 -0.14 19.57
CA ALA A 526 0.36 -1.38 20.28
C ALA A 526 1.17 -2.33 19.39
N GLU A 527 2.09 -3.09 19.97
CA GLU A 527 2.99 -4.03 19.28
C GLU A 527 3.04 -5.36 20.05
N LEU A 528 2.72 -6.47 19.37
CA LEU A 528 2.92 -7.83 19.87
C LEU A 528 3.98 -8.49 19.01
N LYS A 529 5.19 -8.62 19.54
CA LYS A 529 6.30 -9.24 18.83
C LYS A 529 6.31 -10.74 19.10
N LEU A 530 6.40 -11.53 18.03
CA LEU A 530 6.66 -12.96 18.09
C LEU A 530 8.14 -13.22 17.80
N ASP A 531 8.75 -14.16 18.52
CA ASP A 531 10.15 -14.51 18.35
C ASP A 531 10.32 -15.89 17.70
N ARG A 532 11.18 -15.93 16.69
CA ARG A 532 11.45 -17.13 15.91
C ARG A 532 12.08 -18.24 16.76
N LYS A 533 13.04 -17.94 17.64
CA LYS A 533 13.73 -18.92 18.48
C LYS A 533 12.79 -19.54 19.51
N ILE A 534 11.82 -18.78 20.03
CA ILE A 534 10.74 -19.30 20.90
C ILE A 534 9.89 -20.32 20.12
N SER A 535 9.50 -19.99 18.89
CA SER A 535 8.70 -20.88 18.03
C SER A 535 9.46 -22.14 17.58
N GLU A 536 10.76 -22.05 17.30
CA GLU A 536 11.62 -23.19 16.91
C GLU A 536 11.78 -24.19 18.07
N ARG A 537 11.72 -23.73 19.33
CA ARG A 537 11.61 -24.58 20.54
C ARG A 537 10.21 -25.17 20.77
N ARG A 538 9.24 -24.90 19.90
CA ARG A 538 7.82 -25.29 20.00
C ARG A 538 7.09 -24.73 21.24
N VAL A 539 7.53 -23.59 21.74
CA VAL A 539 6.82 -22.87 22.82
C VAL A 539 5.79 -21.93 22.18
N PHE A 540 4.51 -22.12 22.52
CA PHE A 540 3.41 -21.30 22.01
C PHE A 540 2.52 -20.81 23.17
N PRO A 541 2.07 -19.54 23.16
CA PRO A 541 2.31 -18.51 22.13
C PRO A 541 3.79 -18.05 22.11
N ALA A 542 4.34 -17.84 20.92
CA ALA A 542 5.76 -17.51 20.73
C ALA A 542 6.07 -16.02 20.96
N VAL A 543 5.48 -15.42 22.00
CA VAL A 543 5.54 -13.97 22.27
C VAL A 543 6.83 -13.58 22.97
N ASP A 544 7.53 -12.59 22.41
CA ASP A 544 8.62 -11.89 23.08
C ASP A 544 8.02 -10.84 24.02
N VAL A 545 8.07 -11.11 25.33
CA VAL A 545 7.37 -10.32 26.35
C VAL A 545 7.94 -8.90 26.48
N ASN A 546 9.25 -8.74 26.29
CA ASN A 546 9.96 -7.52 26.64
C ASN A 546 9.71 -6.32 25.70
N PRO A 547 9.73 -6.48 24.35
CA PRO A 547 9.37 -5.41 23.42
C PRO A 547 7.85 -5.31 23.16
N SER A 548 7.04 -6.26 23.64
CA SER A 548 5.59 -6.25 23.42
C SER A 548 4.87 -5.31 24.39
N GLY A 549 3.95 -4.50 23.89
CA GLY A 549 3.15 -3.60 24.73
C GLY A 549 2.22 -2.65 24.01
N THR A 550 1.44 -1.93 24.81
CA THR A 550 0.45 -0.94 24.37
C THR A 550 0.81 0.43 24.93
N ARG A 551 0.79 1.48 24.10
CA ARG A 551 0.95 2.86 24.56
C ARG A 551 -0.31 3.31 25.30
N LYS A 552 -0.13 3.93 26.46
CA LYS A 552 -1.20 4.37 27.37
C LYS A 552 -2.08 3.22 27.88
N ASP A 553 -1.49 2.08 28.25
CA ASP A 553 -2.24 0.96 28.81
C ASP A 553 -2.83 1.24 30.20
N GLU A 554 -2.39 2.30 30.89
CA GLU A 554 -3.06 2.85 32.07
C GLU A 554 -4.50 3.32 31.81
N LEU A 555 -4.89 3.56 30.56
CA LEU A 555 -6.28 3.90 30.18
C LEU A 555 -7.17 2.67 29.95
N LEU A 556 -6.59 1.47 29.92
CA LEU A 556 -7.28 0.20 29.63
C LEU A 556 -7.36 -0.74 30.84
N LEU A 557 -6.57 -0.46 31.88
CA LEU A 557 -6.47 -1.25 33.11
C LEU A 557 -7.01 -0.43 34.30
N SER A 558 -7.54 -1.08 35.34
CA SER A 558 -7.80 -0.38 36.60
C SER A 558 -6.48 0.02 37.28
N PRO A 559 -6.45 1.03 38.17
CA PRO A 559 -5.21 1.44 38.85
C PRO A 559 -4.50 0.29 39.58
N ASP A 560 -5.26 -0.58 40.25
CA ASP A 560 -4.73 -1.76 40.95
C ASP A 560 -4.18 -2.82 39.97
N GLU A 561 -4.92 -3.10 38.89
CA GLU A 561 -4.50 -4.02 37.84
C GLU A 561 -3.21 -3.52 37.16
N PHE A 562 -3.16 -2.23 36.82
CA PHE A 562 -1.99 -1.57 36.25
C PHE A 562 -0.77 -1.66 37.18
N ALA A 563 -0.92 -1.37 38.48
CA ALA A 563 0.17 -1.45 39.44
C ALA A 563 0.77 -2.87 39.53
N ILE A 564 -0.07 -3.91 39.50
CA ILE A 564 0.38 -5.31 39.54
C ILE A 564 1.01 -5.73 38.20
N VAL A 565 0.39 -5.39 37.06
CA VAL A 565 0.94 -5.68 35.71
C VAL A 565 2.29 -4.99 35.50
N HIS A 566 2.46 -3.76 35.99
CA HIS A 566 3.73 -3.05 35.94
C HIS A 566 4.81 -3.71 36.82
N LYS A 567 4.47 -4.21 38.02
CA LYS A 567 5.38 -5.04 38.84
C LYS A 567 5.76 -6.34 38.10
N LEU A 568 4.79 -7.03 37.52
CA LEU A 568 5.01 -8.25 36.72
C LEU A 568 5.98 -7.98 35.55
N ARG A 569 5.75 -6.92 34.79
CA ARG A 569 6.64 -6.50 33.69
C ARG A 569 8.07 -6.26 34.14
N ARG A 570 8.29 -5.60 35.28
CA ARG A 570 9.64 -5.40 35.84
C ARG A 570 10.33 -6.73 36.12
N VAL A 571 9.63 -7.70 36.72
CA VAL A 571 10.19 -9.05 36.97
C VAL A 571 10.55 -9.75 35.65
N LEU A 572 9.65 -9.73 34.66
CA LEU A 572 9.88 -10.38 33.36
C LEU A 572 10.99 -9.70 32.54
N SER A 573 11.15 -8.37 32.64
CA SER A 573 12.19 -7.61 31.94
C SER A 573 13.62 -7.92 32.38
N GLY A 574 13.79 -8.48 33.59
CA GLY A 574 15.09 -8.95 34.09
C GLY A 574 15.49 -10.34 33.60
N LEU A 575 14.65 -11.00 32.78
CA LEU A 575 14.86 -12.35 32.26
C LEU A 575 15.09 -12.33 30.74
N ASP A 576 15.83 -13.32 30.25
CA ASP A 576 15.88 -13.62 28.82
C ASP A 576 14.45 -13.87 28.29
N PRO A 577 14.10 -13.45 27.05
CA PRO A 577 12.75 -13.63 26.47
C PRO A 577 12.20 -15.06 26.60
N HIS A 578 13.07 -16.06 26.41
CA HIS A 578 12.77 -17.47 26.62
C HIS A 578 12.34 -17.81 28.04
N GLN A 579 13.09 -17.34 29.04
CA GLN A 579 12.81 -17.60 30.44
C GLN A 579 11.57 -16.83 30.89
N ALA A 580 11.37 -15.61 30.38
CA ALA A 580 10.19 -14.79 30.65
C ALA A 580 8.89 -15.47 30.22
N ILE A 581 8.82 -15.97 28.98
CA ILE A 581 7.60 -16.65 28.49
C ILE A 581 7.40 -18.02 29.16
N ASP A 582 8.47 -18.81 29.37
CA ASP A 582 8.39 -20.12 30.04
C ASP A 582 7.90 -19.93 31.51
N LEU A 583 8.41 -18.92 32.23
CA LEU A 583 7.97 -18.57 33.57
C LEU A 583 6.50 -18.13 33.59
N LEU A 584 6.12 -17.16 32.75
CA LEU A 584 4.75 -16.64 32.68
C LEU A 584 3.75 -17.79 32.41
N MET A 585 4.03 -18.61 31.40
CA MET A 585 3.21 -19.77 31.04
C MET A 585 3.13 -20.79 32.19
N SER A 586 4.21 -21.02 32.92
CA SER A 586 4.22 -21.94 34.06
C SER A 586 3.32 -21.49 35.22
N GLN A 587 3.18 -20.18 35.43
CA GLN A 587 2.33 -19.61 36.49
C GLN A 587 0.87 -19.46 36.04
N LEU A 588 0.63 -19.08 34.78
CA LEU A 588 -0.73 -19.02 34.22
C LEU A 588 -1.42 -20.40 34.22
N ARG A 589 -0.66 -21.49 34.00
CA ARG A 589 -1.18 -22.87 34.10
C ARG A 589 -1.63 -23.28 35.51
N LYS A 590 -1.19 -22.59 36.57
CA LYS A 590 -1.59 -22.87 37.96
C LYS A 590 -2.88 -22.16 38.38
N THR A 591 -3.38 -21.25 37.55
CA THR A 591 -4.49 -20.35 37.85
C THR A 591 -5.57 -20.44 36.79
N LYS A 592 -6.83 -20.30 37.21
CA LYS A 592 -8.00 -20.42 36.33
C LYS A 592 -8.19 -19.20 35.45
N ASN A 593 -7.81 -18.02 35.93
CA ASN A 593 -7.94 -16.76 35.20
C ASN A 593 -6.83 -15.76 35.56
N ASN A 594 -6.74 -14.66 34.80
CA ASN A 594 -5.75 -13.62 34.98
C ASN A 594 -5.94 -12.83 36.28
N TYR A 595 -7.16 -12.72 36.81
CA TYR A 595 -7.40 -12.08 38.11
C TYR A 595 -6.75 -12.86 39.26
N GLU A 596 -6.97 -14.18 39.34
CA GLU A 596 -6.36 -15.07 40.32
C GLU A 596 -4.81 -15.03 40.22
N PHE A 597 -4.29 -15.02 39.00
CA PHE A 597 -2.86 -14.85 38.74
C PHE A 597 -2.31 -13.51 39.26
N LEU A 598 -2.96 -12.39 38.98
CA LEU A 598 -2.53 -11.07 39.46
C LEU A 598 -2.61 -10.96 40.99
N VAL A 599 -3.61 -11.55 41.63
CA VAL A 599 -3.69 -11.67 43.10
C VAL A 599 -2.56 -12.54 43.67
N GLN A 600 -2.12 -13.57 42.96
CA GLN A 600 -0.95 -14.35 43.37
C GLN A 600 0.35 -13.54 43.22
N VAL A 601 0.52 -12.81 42.10
CA VAL A 601 1.69 -11.94 41.86
C VAL A 601 1.81 -10.85 42.93
N SER A 602 0.70 -10.19 43.29
CA SER A 602 0.70 -9.12 44.30
C SER A 602 1.15 -9.58 45.69
N LYS A 603 0.91 -10.86 46.04
CA LYS A 603 1.36 -11.48 47.28
C LYS A 603 2.81 -11.98 47.25
N THR A 604 3.36 -12.27 46.07
CA THR A 604 4.66 -12.94 45.93
C THR A 604 5.80 -12.03 45.48
N THR A 605 5.50 -10.86 44.93
CA THR A 605 6.52 -9.87 44.55
C THR A 605 6.91 -9.01 45.75
N PRO A 606 8.19 -8.97 46.17
CA PRO A 606 8.65 -8.11 47.26
C PRO A 606 8.33 -6.63 47.02
N GLY A 607 8.03 -5.90 48.10
CA GLY A 607 7.41 -4.57 48.02
C GLY A 607 5.89 -4.64 48.18
N SER A 608 5.45 -5.35 49.23
CA SER A 608 4.12 -5.25 49.82
C SER A 608 3.81 -3.80 50.23
N MET A 609 2.52 -3.49 50.39
CA MET A 609 2.04 -2.14 50.73
C MET A 609 2.53 -1.70 52.11
N ASP A 610 3.61 -0.91 52.15
CA ASP A 610 3.86 0.06 53.23
C ASP A 610 3.00 1.30 52.92
N ASN A 611 1.76 1.29 53.39
CA ASN A 611 0.88 2.44 53.60
C ASN A 611 -0.32 1.94 54.42
N ASP A 612 -0.22 2.10 55.74
CA ASP A 612 -1.35 2.09 56.68
C ASP A 612 -2.35 3.23 56.37
#